data_AF-A0ABD1N906-F1
#
_entry.id   AF-A0ABD1N906-F1
#
_cell.length_a   1.000
_cell.length_b   1.000
_cell.length_c   1.000
_cell.angle_alpha   90.00
_cell.angle_beta   90.00
_cell.angle_gamma   90.00
#
_symmetry.space_group_name_H-M   'P 1'
#
loop_
_entity.id
_entity.type
_entity.pdbx_description
1 polymer ?
#
loop_
_entity_poly.entity_id
_entity_poly.type
_entity_poly.pdbx_seq_one_letter_code
_entity_poly.pdbx_strand_id
1 'polypeptide(L)'
;MMFLRLSWYVFLFDSSFFLIEASFYCFDVQRDMFTEEQNKLIEFTAEMLYDMIHARYMLTSKGVATMLDKYKNYDFGRCPKVCCSKQPCLPVVKYDENILP
;
A
#
# COMPACT_ATOMS: atom_id res chain seq x y z
N MET A 1 -7.30 16.79 2.08
CA MET A 1 -6.08 16.54 1.26
C MET A 1 -5.74 15.05 1.31
N MET A 2 -6.65 14.24 0.78
CA MET A 2 -6.60 12.77 0.88
C MET A 2 -5.99 12.12 -0.36
N PHE A 3 -6.07 12.83 -1.48
CA PHE A 3 -5.51 12.43 -2.78
C PHE A 3 -4.00 12.18 -2.76
N LEU A 4 -3.24 12.81 -1.87
CA LEU A 4 -1.77 12.68 -1.88
C LEU A 4 -1.26 11.47 -1.08
N ARG A 5 -2.01 10.96 -0.09
CA ARG A 5 -1.49 9.88 0.77
C ARG A 5 -1.67 8.51 0.13
N LEU A 6 -2.80 8.29 -0.52
CA LEU A 6 -3.05 7.08 -1.31
C LEU A 6 -2.32 7.12 -2.65
N SER A 7 -2.16 8.29 -3.28
CA SER A 7 -1.44 8.41 -4.55
C SER A 7 0.00 7.89 -4.44
N TRP A 8 0.73 8.16 -3.35
CA TRP A 8 2.09 7.61 -3.16
C TRP A 8 2.13 6.09 -2.93
N TYR A 9 1.13 5.50 -2.28
CA TYR A 9 1.01 4.03 -2.14
C TYR A 9 0.59 3.35 -3.46
N VAL A 10 -0.20 4.05 -4.27
CA VAL A 10 -0.70 3.62 -5.58
C VAL A 10 0.37 3.72 -6.68
N PHE A 11 1.25 4.74 -6.63
CA PHE A 11 2.28 4.98 -7.64
C PHE A 11 3.31 3.84 -7.78
N LEU A 12 3.39 2.95 -6.79
CA LEU A 12 4.26 1.79 -6.87
C LEU A 12 3.57 0.57 -7.50
N PHE A 13 2.28 0.53 -7.85
CA PHE A 13 1.58 -0.72 -8.24
C PHE A 13 0.87 -0.73 -9.61
N ASP A 14 1.30 0.08 -10.59
CA ASP A 14 0.78 0.02 -11.97
C ASP A 14 0.93 -1.41 -12.53
N SER A 15 -0.11 -2.24 -12.72
CA SER A 15 -1.19 -2.09 -13.71
C SER A 15 -2.49 -2.83 -13.31
N SER A 16 -2.75 -3.07 -12.02
CA SER A 16 -3.99 -3.76 -11.56
C SER A 16 -5.11 -2.79 -11.13
N PHE A 17 -5.01 -1.55 -11.59
CA PHE A 17 -5.75 -0.36 -11.16
C PHE A 17 -7.22 -0.28 -11.65
N PHE A 18 -7.96 -1.39 -11.64
CA PHE A 18 -9.38 -1.37 -12.03
C PHE A 18 -10.34 -1.67 -10.88
N LEU A 19 -9.90 -2.36 -9.82
CA LEU A 19 -10.79 -2.77 -8.72
C LEU A 19 -10.84 -1.78 -7.55
N ILE A 20 -9.77 -0.99 -7.36
CA ILE A 20 -9.69 -0.01 -6.27
C ILE A 20 -10.32 1.33 -6.68
N GLU A 21 -10.13 1.76 -7.93
CA GLU A 21 -10.82 2.94 -8.49
C GLU A 21 -12.35 2.80 -8.44
N ALA A 22 -12.90 1.63 -8.74
CA ALA A 22 -14.33 1.38 -8.64
C ALA A 22 -14.86 1.45 -7.20
N SER A 23 -14.09 0.96 -6.23
CA SER A 23 -14.46 1.08 -4.81
C SER A 23 -14.28 2.50 -4.29
N PHE A 24 -13.24 3.22 -4.74
CA PHE A 24 -12.98 4.61 -4.39
C PHE A 24 -14.06 5.55 -4.95
N TYR A 25 -14.48 5.35 -6.20
CA TYR A 25 -15.57 6.10 -6.83
C TYR A 25 -16.92 5.83 -6.16
N CYS A 26 -17.21 4.57 -5.80
CA CYS A 26 -18.40 4.22 -5.02
C CYS A 26 -18.35 4.83 -3.61
N PHE A 27 -17.17 4.90 -3.00
CA PHE A 27 -16.96 5.46 -1.68
C PHE A 27 -17.11 6.99 -1.65
N ASP A 28 -16.69 7.70 -2.70
CA ASP A 28 -16.92 9.15 -2.86
C ASP A 28 -18.42 9.49 -2.90
N VAL A 29 -19.26 8.65 -3.55
CA VAL A 29 -20.72 8.87 -3.63
C VAL A 29 -21.41 8.76 -2.26
N GLN A 30 -20.83 8.00 -1.31
CA GLN A 30 -21.42 7.79 0.01
C GLN A 30 -20.86 8.72 1.11
N ARG A 31 -19.81 9.49 0.81
CA ARG A 31 -19.19 10.43 1.77
C ARG A 31 -20.17 11.48 2.29
N ASP A 32 -21.13 11.89 1.47
CA ASP A 32 -22.15 12.90 1.83
C ASP A 32 -23.26 12.38 2.76
N MET A 33 -23.34 11.06 2.98
CA MET A 33 -24.37 10.44 3.83
C MET A 33 -23.91 10.16 5.27
N PHE A 34 -22.60 10.15 5.54
CA PHE A 34 -22.03 9.81 6.83
C PHE A 34 -21.42 11.03 7.55
N THR A 35 -21.37 10.96 8.88
CA THR A 35 -20.67 11.99 9.68
C THR A 35 -19.17 11.96 9.42
N GLU A 36 -18.47 13.07 9.69
CA GLU A 36 -17.03 13.17 9.48
C GLU A 36 -16.23 12.11 10.27
N GLU A 37 -16.68 11.77 11.48
CA GLU A 37 -16.06 10.72 12.30
C GLU A 37 -16.23 9.32 11.69
N GLN A 38 -17.43 9.03 11.16
CA GLN A 38 -17.68 7.77 10.47
C GLN A 38 -16.87 7.65 9.18
N ASN A 39 -16.74 8.74 8.42
CA ASN A 39 -15.90 8.76 7.23
C ASN A 39 -14.43 8.46 7.56
N LYS A 40 -13.89 9.07 8.63
CA LYS A 40 -12.52 8.77 9.10
C LYS A 40 -12.34 7.31 9.49
N LEU A 41 -13.32 6.72 10.18
CA LEU A 41 -13.26 5.31 10.56
C LEU A 41 -13.30 4.40 9.33
N ILE A 42 -14.15 4.71 8.35
CA ILE A 42 -14.25 3.89 7.14
C ILE A 42 -12.95 4.00 6.32
N GLU A 43 -12.37 5.19 6.19
CA GLU A 43 -11.08 5.38 5.53
C GLU A 43 -9.97 4.58 6.21
N PHE A 44 -9.88 4.66 7.54
CA PHE A 44 -8.90 3.89 8.32
C PHE A 44 -9.08 2.37 8.16
N THR A 45 -10.32 1.88 8.23
CA THR A 45 -10.59 0.45 8.06
C THR A 45 -10.32 -0.03 6.63
N ALA A 46 -10.58 0.79 5.62
CA ALA A 46 -10.26 0.50 4.23
C ALA A 46 -8.74 0.43 4.01
N GLU A 47 -7.97 1.33 4.64
CA GLU A 47 -6.50 1.30 4.64
C GLU A 47 -5.98 -0.01 5.25
N MET A 48 -6.44 -0.36 6.46
CA MET A 48 -6.05 -1.63 7.10
C MET A 48 -6.41 -2.86 6.26
N LEU A 49 -7.61 -2.87 5.67
CA LEU A 49 -8.06 -3.98 4.83
C LEU A 49 -7.18 -4.11 3.58
N TYR A 50 -6.84 -2.98 2.94
CA TYR A 50 -5.93 -2.98 1.81
C TYR A 50 -4.56 -3.56 2.19
N ASP A 51 -3.98 -3.13 3.31
CA ASP A 51 -2.69 -3.63 3.80
C ASP A 51 -2.71 -5.15 4.05
N MET A 52 -3.78 -5.67 4.68
CA MET A 52 -3.93 -7.10 4.93
C MET A 52 -4.05 -7.92 3.63
N ILE A 53 -4.82 -7.42 2.66
CA ILE A 53 -4.97 -8.07 1.34
C ILE A 53 -3.64 -8.00 0.59
N HIS A 54 -2.95 -6.86 0.64
CA HIS A 54 -1.70 -6.63 -0.04
C HIS A 54 -0.58 -7.53 0.50
N ALA A 55 -0.49 -7.69 1.83
CA ALA A 55 0.44 -8.60 2.47
C ALA A 55 0.27 -10.04 1.97
N ARG A 56 -0.98 -10.49 1.77
CA ARG A 56 -1.25 -11.81 1.17
C ARG A 56 -0.92 -11.85 -0.33
N TYR A 57 -1.22 -10.78 -1.07
CA TYR A 57 -0.91 -10.68 -2.49
C TYR A 57 0.59 -10.81 -2.75
N MET A 58 1.45 -10.18 -1.94
CA MET A 58 2.90 -10.27 -2.05
C MET A 58 3.43 -11.72 -1.98
N LEU A 59 2.71 -12.63 -1.33
CA LEU A 59 3.07 -14.05 -1.22
C LEU A 59 2.63 -14.90 -2.43
N THR A 60 1.80 -14.36 -3.31
CA THR A 60 1.39 -15.04 -4.54
C THR A 60 2.50 -14.99 -5.60
N SER A 61 2.54 -15.95 -6.52
CA SER A 61 3.51 -15.96 -7.63
C SER A 61 3.48 -14.67 -8.47
N LYS A 62 2.27 -14.16 -8.75
CA LYS A 62 2.07 -12.88 -9.45
C LYS A 62 2.64 -11.71 -8.63
N GLY A 63 2.34 -11.65 -7.33
CA GLY A 63 2.82 -10.58 -6.47
C GLY A 63 4.32 -10.58 -6.30
N VAL A 64 4.95 -11.74 -6.12
CA VAL A 64 6.41 -11.89 -6.09
C VAL A 64 7.03 -11.39 -7.39
N ALA A 65 6.47 -11.77 -8.55
CA ALA A 65 6.96 -11.32 -9.85
C ALA A 65 6.89 -9.78 -10.00
N THR A 66 5.75 -9.18 -9.65
CA THR A 66 5.58 -7.72 -9.69
C THR A 66 6.52 -7.00 -8.72
N MET A 67 6.76 -7.55 -7.51
CA MET A 67 7.70 -6.97 -6.55
C MET A 67 9.16 -7.12 -7.00
N LEU A 68 9.50 -8.20 -7.71
CA LEU A 68 10.82 -8.41 -8.29
C LEU A 68 11.12 -7.38 -9.39
N ASP A 69 10.15 -7.02 -10.21
CA ASP A 69 10.35 -6.00 -11.25
C ASP A 69 10.67 -4.63 -10.62
N LYS A 70 9.95 -4.24 -9.57
CA LYS A 70 10.22 -3.02 -8.81
C LYS A 70 11.56 -3.04 -8.08
N TYR A 71 11.93 -4.20 -7.55
CA TYR A 71 13.24 -4.41 -6.93
C TYR A 71 14.38 -4.14 -7.92
N LYS A 72 14.25 -4.63 -9.16
CA LYS A 72 15.22 -4.39 -10.23
C LYS A 72 15.24 -2.92 -10.70
N ASN A 73 14.09 -2.27 -10.67
CA ASN A 73 13.95 -0.84 -11.03
C ASN A 73 14.41 0.12 -9.94
N TYR A 74 14.79 -0.38 -8.75
CA TYR A 74 15.18 0.42 -7.58
C TYR A 74 14.05 1.28 -7.00
N ASP A 75 12.80 0.88 -7.20
CA ASP A 75 11.64 1.68 -6.78
C ASP A 75 11.51 1.79 -5.25
N PHE A 76 12.07 0.81 -4.52
CA PHE A 76 12.14 0.82 -3.05
C PHE A 76 13.43 1.46 -2.51
N GLY A 77 14.25 2.03 -3.40
CA GLY A 77 15.54 2.59 -3.06
C GLY A 77 16.64 1.54 -2.87
N ARG A 78 17.74 1.99 -2.27
CA ARG A 78 18.97 1.24 -2.12
C ARG A 78 19.47 1.30 -0.68
N CYS A 79 20.25 0.31 -0.27
CA CYS A 79 20.83 0.26 1.05
C CYS A 79 21.68 1.52 1.31
N PRO A 80 21.44 2.27 2.39
CA PRO A 80 22.19 3.49 2.70
C PRO A 80 23.62 3.20 3.17
N LYS A 81 23.94 1.95 3.53
CA LYS A 81 25.29 1.57 3.95
C LYS A 81 26.25 1.57 2.76
N VAL A 82 27.37 2.29 2.91
CA VAL A 82 28.41 2.41 1.88
C VAL A 82 29.03 1.06 1.51
N CYS A 83 29.19 0.16 2.48
CA CYS A 83 29.75 -1.18 2.28
C CYS A 83 28.80 -2.17 1.58
N CYS A 84 27.53 -1.79 1.34
CA CYS A 84 26.55 -2.66 0.67
C CYS A 84 26.45 -2.41 -0.83
N SER A 85 27.38 -1.66 -1.43
CA SER A 85 27.45 -1.41 -2.89
C SER A 85 26.12 -0.91 -3.50
N LYS A 86 25.34 -0.16 -2.72
CA LYS A 86 24.00 0.32 -3.10
C LYS A 86 23.04 -0.79 -3.54
N GLN A 87 23.08 -1.95 -2.88
CA GLN A 87 22.15 -3.06 -3.12
C GLN A 87 20.68 -2.57 -3.11
N PRO A 88 19.84 -2.97 -4.09
CA PRO A 88 18.41 -2.66 -4.06
C PRO A 88 17.74 -3.26 -2.82
N CYS A 89 16.74 -2.56 -2.29
CA CYS A 89 16.03 -2.97 -1.07
C CYS A 89 14.61 -3.46 -1.38
N LEU A 90 14.04 -4.20 -0.45
CA LEU A 90 12.61 -4.54 -0.42
C LEU A 90 11.99 -3.93 0.84
N PRO A 91 10.70 -3.56 0.81
CA PRO A 91 9.99 -3.15 2.00
C PRO A 91 9.85 -4.35 2.95
N VAL A 92 10.09 -4.09 4.24
CA VAL A 92 9.87 -5.06 5.32
C VAL A 92 8.95 -4.45 6.35
N VAL A 93 7.92 -5.19 6.75
CA VAL A 93 7.07 -4.80 7.86
C VAL A 93 7.79 -5.16 9.15
N LYS A 94 7.96 -4.20 10.06
CA LYS A 94 8.41 -4.49 11.41
C LYS A 94 7.22 -4.96 12.23
N TYR A 95 7.36 -6.10 12.89
CA TYR A 95 6.43 -6.48 13.95
C TYR A 95 6.77 -5.61 15.16
N ASP A 96 5.88 -4.68 15.52
CA ASP A 96 5.95 -3.99 16.80
C ASP A 96 5.28 -4.90 17.84
N GLU A 97 6.06 -5.34 18.82
CA GLU A 97 5.61 -6.18 19.93
C GLU A 97 4.59 -5.49 20.85
N ASN A 98 4.35 -4.19 20.66
CA ASN A 98 3.34 -3.42 21.39
C ASN A 98 1.96 -3.34 20.69
N ILE A 99 1.73 -4.14 19.64
CA ILE A 99 0.42 -4.28 18.94
C ILE A 99 -0.18 -5.68 19.23
N LEU A 100 -0.07 -6.14 20.47
CA LEU A 100 -0.95 -7.17 21.02
C LEU A 100 -1.81 -6.49 22.11
N PRO A 101 -3.15 -6.71 22.12
CA PRO A 101 -3.98 -6.29 23.24
C PRO A 101 -3.63 -7.02 24.54
#